data_AF-A0A413TC11-F1
#
_entry.id   AF-A0A413TC11-F1
#
_cell.length_a   1.000
_cell.length_b   1.000
_cell.length_c   1.000
_cell.angle_alpha   90.00
_cell.angle_beta   90.00
_cell.angle_gamma   90.00
#
_symmetry.space_group_name_H-M   'P 1'
#
loop_
_entity.id
_entity.type
_entity.pdbx_description
1 polymer ?
#
loop_
_entity_poly.entity_id
_entity_poly.type
_entity_poly.pdbx_seq_one_letter_code
_entity_poly.pdbx_strand_id
1 'polypeptide(L)' 'MFKIEKSLSRANIPKTIRFTDELDAKLTKVANGEQISFNELVLRCCQYALSEYEGDIDIKETED' A
#
# COMPACT_ATOMS: atom_id res chain seq x y z
N MET A 1 -4.82 10.44 8.17
CA MET A 1 -5.30 10.81 6.80
C MET A 1 -4.34 10.19 5.80
N PHE A 2 -4.85 9.45 4.81
CA PHE A 2 -4.03 8.76 3.80
C PHE A 2 -3.28 9.80 2.94
N LYS A 3 -1.95 9.75 2.92
CA LYS A 3 -1.09 10.69 2.19
C LYS A 3 -0.29 9.95 1.12
N ILE A 4 -0.15 10.58 -0.03
CA ILE A 4 0.56 10.06 -1.20
C ILE A 4 2.02 10.55 -1.14
N GLU A 5 2.91 9.73 -0.60
CA GLU A 5 4.36 9.99 -0.55
C GLU A 5 5.12 9.15 -1.59
N LYS A 6 5.96 9.79 -2.42
CA LYS A 6 6.65 9.19 -3.59
C LYS A 6 7.89 8.34 -3.25
N SER A 7 8.15 8.08 -1.97
CA SER A 7 9.33 7.36 -1.48
C SER A 7 9.31 5.85 -1.77
N LEU A 8 8.13 5.28 -2.07
CA LEU A 8 7.91 3.85 -2.28
C LEU A 8 8.29 3.31 -3.68
N SER A 9 8.84 4.16 -4.55
CA SER A 9 9.15 3.84 -5.95
C SER A 9 10.23 2.75 -6.15
N ARG A 10 10.87 2.25 -5.07
CA ARG A 10 11.96 1.24 -5.14
C ARG A 10 11.60 -0.16 -4.62
N ALA A 11 10.34 -0.47 -4.33
CA ALA A 11 9.97 -1.80 -3.86
C ALA A 11 10.32 -2.88 -4.91
N ASN A 12 11.17 -3.85 -4.54
CA ASN A 12 11.76 -4.83 -5.45
C ASN A 12 11.47 -6.30 -5.07
N ILE A 13 10.74 -6.56 -3.98
CA ILE A 13 10.36 -7.91 -3.54
C ILE A 13 8.98 -8.24 -4.15
N PRO A 14 8.89 -9.16 -5.13
CA PRO A 14 7.60 -9.49 -5.74
C PRO A 14 6.71 -10.29 -4.78
N LYS A 15 5.44 -9.92 -4.71
CA LYS A 15 4.38 -10.64 -3.98
C LYS A 15 3.13 -10.74 -4.85
N THR A 16 2.52 -11.92 -4.92
CA THR A 16 1.24 -12.13 -5.61
C THR A 16 0.10 -12.06 -4.60
N ILE A 17 -0.86 -11.16 -4.82
CA ILE A 17 -2.05 -10.97 -3.99
C ILE A 17 -3.27 -11.10 -4.90
N ARG A 18 -4.32 -11.80 -4.43
CA ARG A 18 -5.59 -11.93 -5.17
C ARG A 18 -6.60 -10.95 -4.60
N PHE A 19 -7.13 -10.07 -5.45
CA PHE A 19 -8.19 -9.12 -5.11
C PHE A 19 -9.56 -9.64 -5.55
N THR A 20 -10.61 -9.12 -4.93
CA THR A 20 -11.97 -9.22 -5.47
C THR A 20 -12.15 -8.20 -6.60
N ASP A 21 -13.04 -8.48 -7.56
CA ASP A 21 -13.30 -7.59 -8.70
C ASP A 21 -13.67 -6.17 -8.25
N GLU A 22 -14.46 -6.05 -7.19
CA GLU A 22 -14.90 -4.76 -6.65
C GLU A 22 -13.71 -3.96 -6.08
N LEU A 23 -12.81 -4.62 -5.35
CA LEU A 23 -11.67 -3.96 -4.73
C LEU A 23 -10.64 -3.54 -5.78
N ASP A 24 -10.38 -4.41 -6.77
CA ASP A 24 -9.51 -4.11 -7.90
C ASP A 24 -10.00 -2.89 -8.68
N ALA A 25 -11.29 -2.83 -9.02
CA ALA A 25 -11.87 -1.71 -9.76
C ALA A 25 -11.75 -0.38 -8.99
N LYS A 26 -11.98 -0.40 -7.67
CA LYS A 26 -11.85 0.80 -6.83
C LYS A 26 -10.40 1.28 -6.75
N LEU A 27 -9.46 0.36 -6.47
CA LEU A 27 -8.04 0.69 -6.35
C LEU A 27 -7.46 1.17 -7.68
N THR A 28 -7.82 0.52 -8.80
CA THR A 28 -7.40 0.93 -10.14
C THR A 28 -7.89 2.34 -10.48
N LYS A 29 -9.14 2.67 -10.13
CA LYS A 29 -9.68 4.03 -10.33
C LYS A 29 -8.90 5.09 -9.55
N VAL A 30 -8.53 4.79 -8.30
CA VAL A 30 -7.72 5.70 -7.46
C VAL A 30 -6.31 5.85 -8.03
N ALA A 31 -5.63 4.75 -8.37
CA ALA A 31 -4.29 4.77 -8.92
C ALA A 31 -4.21 5.62 -10.20
N ASN A 32 -5.19 5.44 -11.11
CA ASN A 32 -5.29 6.22 -12.34
C ASN A 32 -5.59 7.70 -12.08
N GLY A 33 -6.50 8.01 -11.14
CA GLY A 33 -6.86 9.39 -10.78
C GLY A 33 -5.69 10.18 -10.18
N GLU A 34 -4.87 9.50 -9.37
CA GLU A 34 -3.70 10.08 -8.69
C GLU A 34 -2.41 9.98 -9.51
N GLN A 35 -2.47 9.39 -10.71
CA GLN A 35 -1.33 9.18 -11.62
C GLN A 35 -0.16 8.44 -10.96
N ILE A 36 -0.47 7.40 -10.18
CA ILE A 36 0.51 6.52 -9.52
C ILE A 36 0.38 5.09 -10.03
N SER A 37 1.45 4.31 -9.91
CA SER A 37 1.35 2.89 -10.24
C SER A 37 0.43 2.16 -9.27
N PHE A 38 -0.26 1.13 -9.74
CA PHE A 38 -1.10 0.29 -8.87
C PHE A 38 -0.29 -0.31 -7.71
N ASN A 39 0.96 -0.72 -7.98
CA ASN A 39 1.89 -1.20 -6.96
C ASN A 39 2.17 -0.14 -5.88
N GLU A 40 2.44 1.11 -6.29
CA GLU A 40 2.68 2.22 -5.36
C GLU A 40 1.45 2.51 -4.49
N LEU A 41 0.24 2.43 -5.05
CA LEU A 41 -0.99 2.54 -4.28
C LEU A 41 -1.09 1.41 -3.22
N VAL A 42 -0.90 0.16 -3.62
CA VAL A 42 -0.98 -1.00 -2.71
C VAL A 42 0.02 -0.87 -1.55
N LEU A 43 1.25 -0.48 -1.84
CA LEU A 43 2.28 -0.28 -0.82
C LEU A 43 1.89 0.80 0.20
N ARG A 44 1.31 1.91 -0.26
CA ARG A 44 0.80 2.96 0.64
C ARG A 44 -0.36 2.48 1.48
N CYS A 45 -1.29 1.70 0.90
CA CYS A 45 -2.37 1.08 1.67
C CYS A 45 -1.81 0.20 2.80
N CYS A 46 -0.79 -0.60 2.52
CA CYS A 46 -0.11 -1.41 3.53
C CYS A 46 0.58 -0.55 4.60
N GLN A 47 1.33 0.48 4.20
CA GLN A 47 1.99 1.39 5.15
C GLN A 47 0.98 2.08 6.08
N TYR A 48 -0.13 2.56 5.53
CA TYR A 48 -1.17 3.19 6.33
C TYR A 48 -1.82 2.20 7.31
N ALA A 49 -2.11 0.98 6.85
CA ALA A 49 -2.66 -0.05 7.71
C ALA A 49 -1.69 -0.41 8.86
N LEU A 50 -0.38 -0.41 8.61
CA LEU A 50 0.65 -0.65 9.62
C LEU A 50 0.83 0.54 10.58
N SER A 51 0.77 1.78 10.09
CA SER A 51 0.93 2.97 10.93
C SER A 51 -0.21 3.20 11.89
N GLU A 52 -1.43 2.78 11.50
CA GLU A 52 -2.64 2.87 12.31
C GLU A 52 -2.97 1.53 13.00
N TYR A 53 -2.05 0.56 13.00
CA TYR A 53 -2.26 -0.72 13.65
C TYR A 53 -2.14 -0.58 15.17
N GLU A 54 -3.26 -0.77 15.88
CA GLU A 54 -3.32 -0.72 17.34
C GLU A 54 -3.30 -2.12 18.00
N GLY A 55 -3.01 -3.18 17.25
CA GLY A 55 -3.03 -4.55 17.77
C GLY A 55 -1.78 -4.92 18.57
N ASP A 56 -1.83 -6.07 19.23
CA ASP A 56 -0.80 -6.54 20.18
C ASP A 56 0.49 -7.06 19.55
N ILE A 57 0.61 -7.01 18.21
CA ILE A 57 1.81 -7.47 17.51
C ILE A 57 2.81 -6.32 17.47
N ASP A 58 3.99 -6.50 18.07
CA ASP A 58 5.06 -5.53 17.97
C ASP A 58 5.65 -5.54 16.55
N ILE A 59 5.47 -4.41 15.86
CA ILE A 59 5.93 -4.20 14.47
C ILE A 59 7.04 -3.14 14.41
N LYS A 60 7.52 -2.66 15.56
CA LYS A 60 8.54 -1.61 15.65
C LYS A 60 9.95 -2.17 15.51
N GLU A 61 10.24 -2.96 14.47
CA GLU A 61 11.62 -3.34 14.16
C GLU A 61 11.69 -3.99 12.77
N THR A 62 12.00 -3.18 11.76
CA THR A 62 12.65 -3.61 10.51
C THR A 62 13.22 -2.39 9.79
N GLU A 63 14.09 -1.65 10.49
CA GLU A 63 15.09 -0.79 9.84
C GLU A 63 16.41 -1.57 9.84
N ASP A 64 16.70 -2.24 8.72
CA ASP A 64 18.06 -2.63 8.33
C ASP A 64 18.53 -1.70 7.19
#